data_AF-A0A821AJM2-F1
#
_entry.id   AF-A0A821AJM2-F1
#
_cell.length_a   1.000
_cell.length_b   1.000
_cell.length_c   1.000
_cell.angle_alpha   90.00
_cell.angle_beta   90.00
_cell.angle_gamma   90.00
#
_symmetry.space_group_name_H-M   'P 1'
#
loop_
_entity.id
_entity.type
_entity.pdbx_description
1 polymer ?
#
loop_
_entity_poly.entity_id
_entity_poly.type
_entity_poly.pdbx_seq_one_letter_code
_entity_poly.pdbx_strand_id
1 'polypeptide(L)'
;MMSTGLSGDVHWQPYSKLCHVCLFKYNFIGKYETITEDLRRLRSYLGIKSINPDNKNYFKTGKTTEYYKSLYSNLSNELICDLKYFYEDDLKLFDYRLEDYLIDQRTIQCSSSHK
;
A
#
# COMPACT_ATOMS: atom_id res chain seq x y z
N MET A 1 -22.06 -9.52 -21.38
CA MET A 1 -22.92 -10.39 -20.54
C MET A 1 -21.99 -11.05 -19.54
N MET A 2 -22.06 -10.94 -18.21
CA MET A 2 -22.88 -10.27 -17.19
C MET A 2 -21.86 -9.87 -16.08
N SER A 3 -21.99 -8.79 -15.32
CA SER A 3 -22.87 -8.74 -14.15
C SER A 3 -22.89 -7.31 -13.58
N THR A 4 -24.09 -6.93 -13.16
CA THR A 4 -24.44 -5.81 -12.28
C THR A 4 -23.77 -5.88 -10.91
N GLY A 5 -23.50 -4.72 -10.30
CA GLY A 5 -23.33 -4.59 -8.84
C GLY A 5 -22.25 -3.62 -8.40
N LEU A 6 -22.63 -2.33 -8.18
CA LEU A 6 -21.85 -1.25 -7.54
C LEU A 6 -20.42 -1.09 -8.05
N SER A 7 -20.21 -0.17 -9.00
CA SER A 7 -18.87 0.37 -9.25
C SER A 7 -18.43 1.13 -8.00
N GLY A 8 -17.82 0.43 -7.04
CA GLY A 8 -17.12 1.05 -5.92
C GLY A 8 -16.14 2.07 -6.48
N ASP A 9 -15.97 3.19 -5.77
CA ASP A 9 -15.03 4.22 -6.17
C ASP A 9 -13.66 3.58 -6.43
N VAL A 10 -13.13 3.80 -7.63
CA VAL A 10 -11.88 3.21 -8.12
C VAL A 10 -10.70 3.57 -7.23
N HIS A 11 -10.77 4.69 -6.48
CA HIS A 11 -9.74 5.08 -5.53
C HIS A 11 -9.60 4.10 -4.35
N TRP A 12 -10.63 3.30 -4.06
CA TRP A 12 -10.65 2.33 -2.97
C TRP A 12 -10.68 0.88 -3.48
N GLN A 13 -10.46 0.66 -4.78
CA GLN A 13 -10.31 -0.70 -5.31
C GLN A 13 -8.86 -1.16 -5.16
N PRO A 14 -8.62 -2.45 -4.86
CA PRO A 14 -7.27 -3.01 -4.84
C PRO A 14 -6.59 -2.82 -6.19
N TYR A 15 -5.33 -2.41 -6.18
CA TYR A 15 -4.51 -2.22 -7.37
C TYR A 15 -4.36 -3.51 -8.19
N SER A 16 -4.32 -4.68 -7.55
CA SER A 16 -4.35 -5.98 -8.22
C SER A 16 -5.59 -6.20 -9.10
N LYS A 17 -6.71 -5.52 -8.81
CA LYS A 17 -7.94 -5.56 -9.63
C LYS A 17 -7.99 -4.48 -10.70
N LEU A 18 -7.32 -3.34 -10.48
CA LEU A 18 -7.32 -2.22 -11.42
C LEU A 18 -6.24 -2.33 -12.48
N CYS A 19 -5.06 -2.79 -12.07
CA CYS A 19 -3.87 -2.87 -12.88
C CYS A 19 -3.45 -4.33 -12.96
N HIS A 20 -3.20 -4.84 -14.17
CA HIS A 20 -2.66 -6.17 -14.37
C HIS A 20 -1.17 -6.24 -13.98
N VAL A 21 -0.88 -5.96 -12.72
CA VAL A 21 0.48 -5.83 -12.15
C VAL A 21 1.32 -7.08 -12.39
N CYS A 22 0.75 -8.28 -12.33
CA CYS A 22 1.47 -9.52 -12.61
C CYS A 22 1.88 -9.72 -14.08
N LEU A 23 1.34 -8.93 -15.02
CA LEU A 23 1.68 -9.05 -16.45
C LEU A 23 2.97 -8.32 -16.84
N PHE A 24 3.48 -7.45 -15.97
CA PHE A 24 4.68 -6.66 -16.24
C PHE A 24 5.87 -7.17 -15.43
N LYS A 25 7.05 -7.18 -16.05
CA LYS A 25 8.31 -7.45 -15.37
C LYS A 25 8.92 -6.15 -14.90
N TYR A 26 8.80 -5.84 -13.61
CA TYR A 26 9.35 -4.63 -13.03
C TYR A 26 10.86 -4.78 -12.78
N ASN A 27 11.64 -3.78 -13.18
CA ASN A 27 13.05 -3.67 -12.79
C ASN A 27 13.22 -2.96 -11.44
N PHE A 28 12.19 -2.21 -11.02
CA PHE A 28 12.21 -1.40 -9.82
C PHE A 28 10.79 -1.22 -9.26
N ILE A 29 10.63 -1.34 -7.95
CA ILE A 29 9.41 -1.01 -7.20
C ILE A 29 9.84 -0.10 -6.06
N GLY A 30 9.34 1.13 -6.02
CA GLY A 30 9.63 2.10 -4.96
C GLY A 30 8.50 2.20 -3.94
N LYS A 31 8.84 2.63 -2.72
CA LYS A 31 7.87 2.88 -1.62
C LYS A 31 7.91 4.36 -1.22
N TYR A 32 6.79 4.91 -0.79
CA TYR A 32 6.73 6.33 -0.37
C TYR A 32 7.60 6.59 0.87
N GLU A 33 7.68 5.61 1.76
CA GLU A 33 8.50 5.62 2.97
C GLU A 33 9.99 5.75 2.67
N THR A 34 10.43 5.19 1.54
CA THR A 34 11.84 5.17 1.09
C THR A 34 12.08 6.02 -0.15
N ILE A 35 11.12 6.88 -0.53
CA ILE A 35 11.09 7.53 -1.84
C ILE A 35 12.38 8.29 -2.18
N THR A 36 12.97 8.97 -1.21
CA THR A 36 14.23 9.70 -1.41
C THR A 36 15.36 8.76 -1.78
N GLU A 37 15.48 7.62 -1.10
CA GLU A 37 16.53 6.63 -1.36
C GLU A 37 16.28 5.88 -2.67
N ASP A 38 15.03 5.53 -2.91
CA ASP A 38 14.56 4.92 -4.15
C ASP A 38 14.92 5.77 -5.36
N LEU A 39 14.71 7.09 -5.27
CA LEU A 39 15.07 8.03 -6.32
C LEU A 39 16.57 8.20 -6.48
N ARG A 40 17.37 8.19 -5.40
CA ARG A 40 18.84 8.18 -5.52
C ARG A 40 19.32 6.96 -6.29
N ARG A 41 18.79 5.79 -5.96
CA ARG A 41 19.12 4.54 -6.64
C ARG A 41 18.69 4.56 -8.11
N LEU A 42 17.46 4.99 -8.39
CA LEU A 42 16.94 5.11 -9.75
C LEU A 42 17.74 6.11 -10.59
N ARG A 43 18.10 7.26 -10.00
CA ARG A 43 18.96 8.29 -10.61
C ARG A 43 20.30 7.71 -11.03
N SER A 44 20.94 6.95 -10.14
CA SER A 44 22.23 6.29 -10.42
C SER A 44 22.08 5.22 -11.50
N TYR A 45 21.07 4.36 -11.38
CA TYR A 45 20.82 3.24 -12.31
C TYR A 45 20.53 3.71 -13.74
N LEU A 46 19.74 4.79 -13.90
CA LEU A 46 19.37 5.32 -15.21
C LEU A 46 20.33 6.40 -15.74
N GLY A 47 21.29 6.87 -14.94
CA GLY A 47 22.20 7.96 -15.31
C GLY A 47 21.51 9.32 -15.51
N ILE A 48 20.30 9.50 -14.99
CA ILE A 48 19.48 10.71 -15.19
C ILE A 48 19.89 11.78 -14.18
N LYS A 49 20.27 12.99 -14.62
CA LYS A 49 20.67 14.07 -13.70
C LYS A 49 19.54 15.02 -13.30
N SER A 50 18.41 14.98 -14.01
CA SER A 50 17.28 15.91 -13.83
C SER A 50 16.43 15.62 -12.59
N ILE A 51 16.47 14.40 -12.05
CA ILE A 51 15.78 14.05 -10.81
C ILE A 51 16.64 14.52 -9.64
N ASN A 52 16.17 15.49 -8.86
CA ASN A 52 16.78 15.88 -7.59
C ASN A 52 16.08 15.14 -6.43
N PRO A 53 16.66 14.06 -5.87
CA PRO A 53 16.03 13.26 -4.82
C PRO A 53 15.81 14.04 -3.52
N ASP A 54 16.65 15.05 -3.26
CA ASP A 54 16.61 15.84 -2.03
C ASP A 54 15.63 17.00 -2.09
N ASN A 55 14.94 17.20 -3.24
CA ASN A 55 13.92 18.23 -3.34
C ASN A 55 12.63 17.78 -2.63
N LYS A 56 12.48 18.25 -1.39
CA LYS A 56 11.33 18.02 -0.51
C LYS A 56 9.99 18.51 -1.08
N ASN A 57 9.98 19.34 -2.12
CA ASN A 57 8.75 19.78 -2.78
C ASN A 57 8.15 18.72 -3.69
N TYR A 58 8.94 17.75 -4.18
CA TYR A 58 8.43 16.69 -5.05
C TYR A 58 7.68 15.60 -4.29
N PHE A 59 8.07 15.36 -3.04
CA PHE A 59 7.53 14.29 -2.24
C PHE A 59 7.18 14.82 -0.85
N LYS A 60 5.89 15.10 -0.64
CA LYS A 60 5.38 15.13 0.73
C LYS A 60 5.42 13.68 1.20
N THR A 61 6.42 13.33 2.00
CA THR A 61 6.41 12.04 2.70
C THR A 61 5.07 11.92 3.39
N GLY A 62 4.44 10.74 3.27
CA GLY A 62 3.15 10.46 3.90
C GLY A 62 3.19 10.77 5.39
N LYS A 63 2.02 10.76 6.02
CA LYS A 63 1.95 10.90 7.48
C LYS A 63 2.74 9.74 8.12
N THR A 64 3.25 9.94 9.34
CA THR A 64 4.11 8.92 9.96
C THR A 64 3.32 7.65 10.28
N THR A 65 4.02 6.54 10.50
CA THR A 65 3.42 5.27 10.94
C THR A 65 2.57 5.46 12.20
N GLU A 66 2.98 6.33 13.14
CA GLU A 66 2.23 6.67 14.35
C GLU A 66 0.87 7.32 14.04
N TYR A 67 0.81 8.16 13.01
CA TYR A 67 -0.45 8.75 12.59
C TYR A 67 -1.40 7.70 12.02
N TYR A 68 -0.91 6.75 11.23
CA TYR A 68 -1.75 5.67 10.72
C TYR A 68 -2.22 4.76 11.85
N LYS A 69 -1.35 4.43 12.81
CA LYS A 69 -1.71 3.68 14.02
C LYS A 69 -2.86 4.32 14.78
N SER A 70 -2.86 5.65 14.93
CA SER A 70 -3.96 6.36 15.60
C SER A 70 -5.28 6.38 14.80
N LEU A 71 -5.24 6.21 13.48
CA LEU A 71 -6.45 6.02 12.68
C LEU A 71 -7.01 4.60 12.88
N TYR A 72 -6.16 3.58 12.73
CA TYR A 72 -6.57 2.17 12.87
C TYR A 72 -7.05 1.83 14.28
N SER A 73 -6.58 2.53 15.32
CA SER A 73 -7.05 2.30 16.69
C SER A 73 -8.51 2.64 16.94
N ASN A 74 -9.14 3.40 16.04
CA ASN A 74 -10.56 3.71 16.13
C ASN A 74 -11.45 2.68 15.40
N LEU A 75 -10.86 1.66 14.75
CA LEU A 75 -11.59 0.65 14.01
C LEU A 75 -11.84 -0.59 14.89
N SER A 76 -12.95 -1.29 14.65
CA SER A 76 -13.19 -2.58 15.27
C SER A 76 -12.25 -3.65 14.70
N ASN A 77 -11.97 -4.70 15.47
CA ASN A 77 -11.17 -5.84 15.00
C ASN A 77 -11.79 -6.51 13.75
N GLU A 78 -13.12 -6.55 13.68
CA GLU A 78 -13.85 -7.07 12.52
C GLU A 78 -13.54 -6.27 11.26
N LEU A 79 -13.65 -4.93 11.32
CA LEU A 79 -13.35 -4.07 10.18
C LEU A 79 -11.87 -4.14 9.77
N ILE A 80 -10.96 -4.27 10.75
CA ILE A 80 -9.53 -4.48 10.45
C ILE A 80 -9.33 -5.80 9.69
N CYS A 81 -10.04 -6.86 10.06
CA CYS A 81 -9.98 -8.12 9.33
C CYS A 81 -10.58 -8.03 7.93
N ASP A 82 -11.71 -7.33 7.77
CA ASP A 82 -12.31 -7.10 6.46
C ASP A 82 -11.36 -6.32 5.54
N LEU A 83 -10.71 -5.27 6.06
CA LEU A 83 -9.68 -4.52 5.32
C LEU A 83 -8.50 -5.41 4.95
N LYS A 84 -8.04 -6.26 5.89
CA LYS A 84 -6.94 -7.20 5.64
C LYS A 84 -7.26 -8.15 4.50
N TYR A 85 -8.46 -8.73 4.48
CA TYR A 85 -8.88 -9.63 3.41
C TYR A 85 -9.12 -8.90 2.10
N PHE A 86 -9.72 -7.71 2.15
CA PHE A 86 -10.03 -6.94 0.95
C PHE A 86 -8.77 -6.50 0.17
N TYR A 87 -7.70 -6.13 0.88
CA TYR A 87 -6.42 -5.71 0.29
C TYR A 87 -5.32 -6.78 0.33
N GLU A 88 -5.64 -8.04 0.63
CA GLU A 88 -4.66 -9.10 0.91
C GLU A 88 -3.63 -9.27 -0.22
N ASP A 89 -4.09 -9.32 -1.47
CA ASP A 89 -3.22 -9.51 -2.63
C ASP A 89 -2.26 -8.34 -2.83
N ASP A 90 -2.73 -7.11 -2.62
CA ASP A 90 -1.91 -5.90 -2.74
C ASP A 90 -0.87 -5.84 -1.63
N LEU A 91 -1.26 -6.13 -0.39
CA LEU A 91 -0.36 -6.17 0.76
C LEU A 91 0.79 -7.16 0.50
N LYS A 92 0.47 -8.36 -0.01
CA LYS A 92 1.48 -9.36 -0.39
C LYS A 92 2.36 -8.89 -1.54
N LEU A 93 1.76 -8.35 -2.59
CA LEU A 93 2.49 -7.98 -3.80
C LEU A 93 3.49 -6.83 -3.56
N PHE A 94 3.11 -5.87 -2.73
CA PHE A 94 3.91 -4.69 -2.45
C PHE A 94 4.68 -4.76 -1.13
N ASP A 95 4.69 -5.94 -0.48
CA ASP A 95 5.43 -6.21 0.74
C ASP A 95 5.09 -5.21 1.85
N TYR A 96 3.77 -5.11 2.13
CA TYR A 96 3.22 -4.37 3.25
C TYR A 96 2.56 -5.33 4.23
N ARG A 97 2.76 -5.06 5.52
CA ARG A 97 2.09 -5.79 6.61
C ARG A 97 1.12 -4.87 7.30
N LEU A 98 -0.15 -5.25 7.38
CA LEU A 98 -1.16 -4.46 8.08
C LEU A 98 -0.79 -4.27 9.56
N GLU A 99 -0.15 -5.27 10.15
CA GLU A 99 0.26 -5.29 11.55
C GLU A 99 1.25 -4.15 11.89
N ASP A 100 1.99 -3.64 10.92
CA ASP A 100 2.94 -2.53 11.13
C ASP A 100 2.20 -1.20 11.43
N TYR A 101 0.90 -1.14 11.10
CA TYR A 101 0.02 0.02 11.28
C TYR A 101 -0.99 -0.13 12.43
N LEU A 102 -0.86 -1.16 13.27
CA LEU A 102 -1.71 -1.36 14.46
C LEU A 102 -0.97 -0.88 15.74
N ILE A 103 -1.70 -0.32 16.71
CA ILE A 103 -1.11 0.18 17.98
C ILE A 103 -0.53 -0.94 18.83
N ASP A 104 -1.22 -2.09 18.86
CA ASP A 104 -0.73 -3.27 19.54
C ASP A 104 -0.28 -4.27 18.49
N GLN A 105 0.94 -4.80 18.61
CA GLN A 105 1.37 -5.98 17.85
C GLN A 105 0.59 -7.26 18.24
N ARG A 106 -0.61 -7.12 18.82
CA ARG A 106 -1.56 -8.20 18.95
C ARG A 106 -1.82 -8.74 17.55
N THR A 107 -1.42 -9.97 17.32
CA THR A 107 -1.87 -10.75 16.17
C THR A 107 -3.39 -10.78 16.20
N ILE A 108 -4.03 -9.89 15.44
CA ILE A 108 -5.48 -9.97 15.25
C ILE A 108 -5.71 -11.28 14.51
N GLN A 109 -6.32 -12.23 15.22
CA GLN A 109 -6.74 -13.48 14.63
C GLN A 109 -7.99 -13.21 13.81
N CYS A 110 -7.79 -12.93 12.53
CA CYS A 110 -8.87 -12.90 11.57
C CYS A 110 -9.30 -14.34 11.30
N SER A 111 -10.43 -14.75 11.87
CA SER A 111 -11.11 -15.97 11.46
C SER A 111 -11.77 -15.73 10.10
N SER A 112 -11.62 -16.68 9.19
CA SER A 112 -12.21 -16.62 7.85
C SER A 112 -13.73 -16.89 7.96
N SER A 113 -14.50 -15.88 8.35
CA SER A 113 -15.96 -16.01 8.51
C SER A 113 -16.76 -15.56 7.27
N HIS A 114 -16.11 -15.02 6.25
CA HIS A 114 -16.78 -14.56 5.04
C HIS A 114 -16.22 -15.26 3.79
N LYS A 115 -16.80 -16.43 3.50
CA LYS A 115 -16.90 -16.99 2.15
C LYS A 115 -18.34 -16.88 1.70
#